data_AF-A0A2N8SRE5-F1
#
_entry.id   AF-A0A2N8SRE5-F1
#
_cell.length_a   1.000
_cell.length_b   1.000
_cell.length_c   1.000
_cell.angle_alpha   90.00
_cell.angle_beta   90.00
_cell.angle_gamma   90.00
#
_symmetry.space_group_name_H-M   'P 1'
#
loop_
_entity.id
_entity.type
_entity.pdbx_description
1 polymer ?
#
loop_
_entity_poly.entity_id
_entity_poly.type
_entity_poly.pdbx_seq_one_letter_code
_entity_poly.pdbx_strand_id
1 'polypeptide(L)' 'MGEWSDYFEDFPEENPANYDENGRYDPNGIQRQERAKADYAQQRLDEVLKQKGVFHRRPSKE' A
#
# COMPACT_ATOMS: atom_id res chain seq x y z
N MET A 1 8.86 23.24 -34.96
CA MET A 1 7.64 22.60 -34.41
C MET A 1 7.71 22.82 -32.92
N GLY A 2 6.64 23.35 -32.32
CA GLY A 2 6.67 23.90 -30.96
C GLY A 2 7.14 22.90 -29.91
N GLU A 3 7.77 23.44 -28.86
CA GLU A 3 8.21 22.78 -27.62
C GLU A 3 7.05 22.01 -26.96
N TRP A 4 6.76 20.83 -27.49
CA TRP A 4 5.94 19.81 -26.88
C TRP A 4 6.88 18.64 -26.71
N SER A 5 7.47 18.41 -25.54
CA SER A 5 7.89 17.06 -25.07
C SER A 5 8.52 17.03 -23.68
N ASP A 6 9.00 18.13 -23.10
CA ASP A 6 9.74 18.03 -21.81
C ASP A 6 8.87 17.52 -20.63
N TYR A 7 7.54 17.52 -20.77
CA TYR A 7 6.59 16.94 -19.81
C TYR A 7 6.14 15.50 -20.13
N PHE A 8 6.57 14.95 -21.28
CA PHE A 8 6.23 13.59 -21.74
C PHE A 8 7.38 12.60 -21.58
N GLU A 9 8.57 13.05 -21.18
CA GLU A 9 9.71 12.15 -20.95
C GLU A 9 9.70 11.54 -19.54
N ASP A 10 9.09 12.22 -18.56
CA ASP A 10 8.93 11.73 -17.19
C ASP A 10 7.56 11.07 -16.98
N PHE A 11 7.19 10.09 -17.82
CA PHE A 11 6.11 9.21 -17.40
C PHE A 11 6.53 8.49 -16.12
N PRO A 12 5.71 8.53 -15.05
CA PRO A 12 6.07 7.83 -13.83
C PRO A 12 6.23 6.34 -14.15
N GLU A 13 7.28 5.71 -13.61
CA GLU A 13 7.50 4.28 -13.77
C GLU A 13 6.23 3.51 -13.35
N GLU A 14 5.86 2.51 -14.15
CA GLU A 14 4.74 1.65 -13.81
C GLU A 14 4.99 0.98 -12.46
N ASN A 15 4.03 1.10 -11.55
CA ASN A 15 4.17 0.47 -10.25
C ASN A 15 4.09 -1.06 -10.41
N PRO A 16 5.14 -1.82 -10.05
CA PRO A 16 5.15 -3.28 -10.20
C PRO A 16 4.06 -3.98 -9.39
N ALA A 17 3.52 -3.33 -8.35
CA ALA A 17 2.40 -3.84 -7.58
C ALA A 17 1.04 -3.75 -8.31
N ASN A 18 1.00 -3.17 -9.51
CA ASN A 18 -0.13 -3.28 -10.42
C ASN A 18 -0.19 -4.62 -11.16
N TYR A 19 0.77 -5.52 -10.95
CA TYR A 19 0.84 -6.81 -11.62
C TYR A 19 0.86 -7.96 -10.61
N ASP A 20 0.32 -9.12 -11.01
CA ASP A 20 0.41 -10.36 -10.24
C ASP A 20 1.77 -11.05 -10.41
N GLU A 21 1.99 -12.16 -9.68
CA GLU A 21 3.23 -12.95 -9.77
C GLU A 21 3.50 -13.55 -11.16
N ASN A 22 2.49 -13.57 -12.03
CA ASN A 22 2.57 -14.04 -13.41
C ASN A 22 2.71 -12.89 -14.42
N GLY A 23 2.87 -11.64 -13.95
CA GLY A 23 3.01 -10.45 -14.78
C GLY A 23 1.70 -9.97 -15.41
N ARG A 24 0.53 -10.40 -14.92
CA ARG A 24 -0.78 -9.93 -15.40
C ARG A 24 -1.23 -8.71 -14.63
N TYR A 25 -1.76 -7.71 -15.34
CA TYR A 25 -2.28 -6.50 -14.72
C TYR A 25 -3.41 -6.83 -13.73
N ASP A 26 -3.19 -6.48 -12.48
CA ASP A 26 -4.13 -6.56 -11.38
C ASP A 26 -4.25 -5.18 -10.71
N PRO A 27 -5.30 -4.41 -11.02
CA PRO A 27 -5.49 -3.07 -10.49
C PRO A 27 -5.68 -3.04 -8.96
N ASN A 28 -5.96 -4.21 -8.34
CA ASN A 28 -6.13 -4.32 -6.89
C ASN A 28 -4.83 -4.75 -6.17
N GLY A 29 -3.74 -5.03 -6.89
CA GLY A 29 -2.47 -5.46 -6.28
C GLY A 29 -1.90 -4.42 -5.30
N ILE A 30 -2.00 -3.13 -5.65
CA ILE A 30 -1.68 -2.01 -4.76
C ILE A 30 -2.49 -2.06 -3.47
N GLN A 31 -3.82 -2.16 -3.58
CA GLN A 31 -4.70 -2.19 -2.41
C GLN A 31 -4.40 -3.38 -1.50
N ARG A 32 -4.03 -4.54 -2.07
CA ARG A 32 -3.63 -5.71 -1.28
C ARG A 32 -2.32 -5.48 -0.54
N GLN A 33 -1.31 -4.91 -1.19
CA GLN A 33 -0.06 -4.58 -0.52
C GLN A 33 -0.25 -3.56 0.59
N GLU A 34 -1.03 -2.50 0.34
CA GLU A 34 -1.30 -1.47 1.34
C GLU A 34 -2.09 -2.04 2.53
N ARG A 35 -3.08 -2.91 2.29
CA ARG A 35 -3.79 -3.62 3.36
C ARG A 35 -2.85 -4.52 4.17
N ALA A 36 -1.97 -5.29 3.51
CA ALA A 36 -1.01 -6.15 4.20
C ALA A 36 -0.03 -5.35 5.08
N LYS A 37 0.47 -4.21 4.58
CA LYS A 37 1.30 -3.28 5.37
C LYS A 37 0.53 -2.73 6.57
N ALA A 38 -0.72 -2.31 6.36
CA ALA A 38 -1.57 -1.78 7.43
C ALA A 38 -1.85 -2.84 8.50
N ASP A 39 -2.14 -4.08 8.12
CA ASP A 39 -2.38 -5.18 9.06
C ASP A 39 -1.12 -5.52 9.87
N TYR A 40 0.05 -5.53 9.24
CA TYR A 40 1.33 -5.72 9.96
C TYR A 40 1.61 -4.57 10.94
N ALA A 41 1.36 -3.32 10.53
CA ALA A 41 1.50 -2.17 11.43
C ALA A 41 0.54 -2.26 12.62
N GLN A 42 -0.70 -2.68 12.40
CA GLN A 42 -1.69 -2.91 13.45
C GLN A 42 -1.25 -4.00 14.43
N GLN A 43 -0.74 -5.13 13.93
CA GLN A 43 -0.21 -6.20 14.77
C GLN A 43 0.95 -5.72 15.66
N ARG A 44 1.87 -4.95 15.08
CA ARG A 44 2.98 -4.35 15.84
C ARG A 44 2.51 -3.37 16.90
N LEU A 45 1.52 -2.52 16.58
CA LEU A 45 0.92 -1.62 17.55
C LEU A 45 0.27 -2.40 18.70
N ASP A 46 -0.50 -3.44 18.39
CA ASP A 46 -1.15 -4.28 19.40
C ASP A 46 -0.13 -4.98 20.32
N GLU A 47 0.97 -5.49 19.77
CA GLU A 47 2.07 -6.06 20.56
C GLU A 47 2.68 -5.03 21.54
N VAL A 48 2.98 -3.82 21.04
CA VAL A 48 3.56 -2.74 21.85
C VAL A 48 2.57 -2.30 22.94
N LEU A 49 1.29 -2.18 22.62
CA LEU A 49 0.26 -1.79 23.59
C LEU A 49 0.06 -2.86 24.67
N LYS A 50 0.10 -4.14 24.30
CA LYS A 50 0.08 -5.27 25.24
C LYS A 50 1.26 -5.22 26.21
N GLN A 51 2.48 -4.95 25.72
CA GLN A 51 3.67 -4.80 26.58
C GLN A 51 3.53 -3.64 27.57
N LYS A 52 2.91 -2.53 27.14
CA LYS A 52 2.66 -1.36 27.98
C LYS A 52 1.47 -1.53 28.94
N GLY A 53 0.74 -2.65 28.89
CA GLY A 53 -0.45 -2.88 29.69
C GLY A 53 -1.65 -1.99 29.31
N VAL A 54 -1.63 -1.40 28.10
CA VAL A 54 -2.71 -0.55 27.59
C VAL A 54 -3.67 -1.39 26.76
N PHE A 55 -4.93 -1.48 27.17
CA PHE A 55 -5.95 -2.25 26.44
C PHE A 55 -6.42 -1.47 25.20
N HIS A 56 -6.08 -1.95 24.01
CA HIS A 56 -6.54 -1.36 22.75
C HIS A 56 -7.85 -2.04 22.30
N ARG A 57 -8.97 -1.31 22.33
CA ARG A 57 -10.18 -1.75 21.62
C ARG A 57 -10.04 -1.35 20.15
N ARG A 58 -9.94 -2.34 19.27
CA ARG A 58 -10.02 -2.10 17.82
C ARG A 58 -11.40 -1.48 17.51
N PRO A 59 -11.47 -0.40 16.72
CA PRO A 59 -12.75 0.13 16.27
C PRO A 59 -13.47 -0.93 15.42
N SER A 60 -14.73 -1.18 15.72
CA SER A 60 -15.58 -2.06 14.92
C SER A 60 -15.75 -1.45 13.52
N LYS A 61 -15.39 -2.21 12.48
CA LYS A 61 -15.78 -1.89 11.11
C LYS A 61 -17.27 -2.22 10.99
N GLU A 62 -18.12 -1.20 11.02
CA GLU A 62 -19.50 -1.27 10.49
C GLU A 62 -19.48 -1.45 8.98
#